data_AF-A0A1X0RA33-F1
#
_entry.id   AF-A0A1X0RA33-F1
#
_cell.length_a   1.000
_cell.length_b   1.000
_cell.length_c   1.000
_cell.angle_alpha   90.00
_cell.angle_beta   90.00
_cell.angle_gamma   90.00
#
_symmetry.space_group_name_H-M   'P 1'
#
loop_
_entity.id
_entity.type
_entity.pdbx_description
1 polymer ?
#
loop_
_entity_poly.entity_id
_entity_poly.type
_entity_poly.pdbx_seq_one_letter_code
_entity_poly.pdbx_strand_id
1 'polypeptide(L)'
;MPDLTPQTSTTASRLFIFGLCLIFRWINAYFTRTYDNPDEYWQGQEVAHNLVFGYGYLTWEWQEKIRSYAHPLSIAFVYKLVQILRLDNTDLLVSLPRYFQSSLTAGADYATYSLAKKVIGKDIALPIVRLKQVFLFLSNMALFL
;
A
#
# COMPACT_ATOMS: atom_id res chain seq x y z
N MET A 1 -15.00 26.49 33.20
CA MET A 1 -15.37 25.60 32.07
C MET A 1 -14.10 25.31 31.30
N PRO A 2 -13.70 24.05 31.05
CA PRO A 2 -12.57 23.78 30.18
C PRO A 2 -12.96 24.18 28.75
N ASP A 3 -12.10 24.97 28.14
CA ASP A 3 -12.26 25.54 26.81
C ASP A 3 -12.38 24.44 25.75
N LEU A 4 -13.53 24.36 25.07
CA LEU A 4 -13.80 23.43 23.96
C LEU A 4 -13.35 24.05 22.63
N THR A 5 -12.14 24.58 22.55
CA THR A 5 -11.60 25.02 21.26
C THR A 5 -11.25 23.78 20.42
N PRO A 6 -11.89 23.58 19.25
CA PRO A 6 -11.54 22.47 18.38
C PRO A 6 -10.09 22.66 17.93
N GLN A 7 -9.19 21.78 18.40
CA GLN A 7 -7.79 21.82 18.01
C GLN A 7 -7.63 21.43 16.52
N THR A 8 -7.76 22.44 15.66
CA THR A 8 -7.57 22.33 14.22
C THR A 8 -6.10 22.03 13.95
N SER A 9 -5.81 20.85 13.41
CA SER A 9 -4.46 20.53 12.94
C SER A 9 -4.19 21.30 11.65
N THR A 10 -3.12 22.09 11.64
CA THR A 10 -2.60 22.80 10.46
C THR A 10 -2.29 21.81 9.34
N THR A 11 -2.51 22.18 8.08
CA THR A 11 -2.23 21.34 6.91
C THR A 11 -0.83 20.74 6.93
N ALA A 12 0.18 21.51 7.35
CA ALA A 12 1.56 21.05 7.51
C ALA A 12 1.68 19.84 8.46
N SER A 13 0.98 19.85 9.59
CA SER A 13 1.00 18.74 10.55
C SER A 13 0.35 17.47 10.00
N ARG A 14 -0.67 17.61 9.13
CA ARG A 14 -1.33 16.47 8.48
C ARG A 14 -0.43 15.82 7.45
N LEU A 15 0.24 16.63 6.63
CA LEU A 15 1.21 16.17 5.65
C LEU A 15 2.41 15.51 6.34
N PHE A 16 2.88 16.07 7.46
CA PHE A 16 3.94 15.48 8.25
C PHE A 16 3.56 14.08 8.77
N ILE A 17 2.36 13.91 9.35
CA ILE A 17 1.89 12.61 9.84
C ILE A 17 1.72 11.61 8.71
N PHE A 18 1.16 12.04 7.57
CA PHE A 18 1.04 11.19 6.39
C PHE A 18 2.41 10.76 5.87
N GLY A 19 3.37 11.69 5.77
CA GLY A 19 4.75 11.41 5.37
C GLY A 19 5.43 10.40 6.29
N LEU A 20 5.26 10.52 7.60
CA LEU A 20 5.77 9.53 8.56
C LEU A 20 5.16 8.13 8.33
N CYS A 21 3.84 8.05 8.09
CA CYS A 21 3.18 6.78 7.80
C CYS A 21 3.69 6.16 6.49
N LEU A 22 3.89 6.98 5.46
CA LEU A 22 4.39 6.55 4.15
C LEU A 22 5.82 6.03 4.25
N ILE A 23 6.73 6.80 4.87
CA ILE A 23 8.13 6.40 5.06
C ILE A 23 8.21 5.09 5.85
N PHE A 24 7.47 4.99 6.95
CA PHE A 24 7.44 3.76 7.74
C PHE A 24 6.96 2.55 6.92
N ARG A 25 5.95 2.75 6.06
CA ARG A 25 5.40 1.70 5.20
C ARG A 25 6.33 1.31 4.07
N TRP A 26 7.08 2.24 3.51
CA TRP A 26 8.11 1.96 2.52
C TRP A 26 9.30 1.20 3.11
N ILE A 27 9.75 1.60 4.31
CA ILE A 27 10.78 0.87 5.07
C ILE A 27 10.31 -0.56 5.31
N ASN A 28 9.08 -0.76 5.78
CA ASN A 28 8.50 -2.10 5.95
C ASN A 28 8.48 -2.89 4.64
N ALA A 29 8.00 -2.29 3.54
CA ALA A 29 7.92 -2.97 2.24
C ALA A 29 9.30 -3.40 1.72
N TYR A 30 10.35 -2.64 2.04
CA TYR A 30 11.72 -2.99 1.71
C TYR A 30 12.26 -4.16 2.55
N PHE A 31 12.03 -4.14 3.87
CA PHE A 31 12.48 -5.21 4.77
C PHE A 31 11.67 -6.50 4.64
N THR A 32 10.41 -6.39 4.21
CA THR A 32 9.54 -7.52 3.95
C THR A 32 10.02 -8.23 2.68
N ARG A 33 10.85 -9.25 2.87
CA ARG A 33 11.33 -10.17 1.82
C ARG A 33 10.48 -11.43 1.67
N THR A 34 9.35 -11.53 2.38
CA THR A 34 8.46 -12.68 2.27
C THR A 34 7.92 -12.81 0.86
N TYR A 35 7.73 -14.06 0.44
CA TYR A 35 7.09 -14.37 -0.84
C TYR A 35 5.67 -13.77 -0.85
N ASP A 36 5.37 -12.98 -1.87
CA ASP A 36 3.98 -12.71 -2.22
C ASP A 36 3.31 -14.07 -2.45
N ASN A 37 2.11 -14.27 -1.88
CA ASN A 37 1.41 -15.55 -2.01
C ASN A 37 1.24 -15.82 -3.52
N PRO A 38 1.58 -17.03 -4.02
CA PRO A 38 1.65 -17.25 -5.46
C PRO A 38 0.33 -16.95 -6.17
N ASP A 39 -0.80 -17.24 -5.53
CA ASP A 39 -2.13 -16.87 -6.04
C ASP A 39 -2.28 -15.36 -6.28
N GLU A 40 -1.78 -14.48 -5.42
CA GLU A 40 -1.82 -13.02 -5.60
C GLU A 40 -1.01 -12.59 -6.83
N TYR A 41 0.15 -13.21 -7.03
CA TYR A 41 0.98 -12.97 -8.21
C TYR A 41 0.21 -13.34 -9.49
N TRP A 42 -0.34 -14.55 -9.55
CA TRP A 42 -1.05 -15.09 -10.71
C TRP A 42 -2.43 -14.46 -10.95
N GLN A 43 -3.04 -13.85 -9.93
CA GLN A 43 -4.35 -13.16 -10.03
C GLN A 43 -4.23 -11.65 -10.24
N GLY A 44 -3.07 -11.06 -9.99
CA GLY A 44 -2.88 -9.61 -10.05
C GLY A 44 -1.71 -9.20 -10.94
N GLN A 45 -0.50 -9.49 -10.51
CA GLN A 45 0.73 -8.96 -11.12
C GLN A 45 0.96 -9.52 -12.53
N GLU A 46 0.83 -10.82 -12.73
CA GLU A 46 1.04 -11.47 -14.03
C GLU A 46 -0.02 -11.02 -15.07
N VAL A 47 -1.28 -10.92 -14.63
CA VAL A 47 -2.39 -10.45 -15.46
C VAL A 47 -2.17 -8.99 -15.88
N ALA A 48 -1.77 -8.14 -14.94
CA ALA A 48 -1.45 -6.74 -15.20
C ALA A 48 -0.26 -6.58 -16.15
N HIS A 49 0.76 -7.43 -15.99
CA HIS A 49 1.93 -7.47 -16.86
C HIS A 49 1.51 -7.86 -18.29
N ASN A 50 0.71 -8.92 -18.45
CA ASN A 50 0.19 -9.34 -19.75
C ASN A 50 -0.63 -8.24 -20.45
N LEU A 51 -1.46 -7.50 -19.69
CA LEU A 51 -2.25 -6.39 -20.24
C LEU A 51 -1.40 -5.23 -20.79
N VAL A 52 -0.21 -4.97 -20.22
CA VAL A 52 0.64 -3.82 -20.59
C VAL A 52 1.71 -4.19 -21.62
N PHE A 53 2.33 -5.35 -21.45
CA PHE A 53 3.46 -5.79 -22.27
C PHE A 53 3.06 -6.81 -23.35
N GLY A 54 1.88 -7.42 -23.25
CA GLY A 54 1.36 -8.35 -24.25
C GLY A 54 1.97 -9.76 -24.19
N TYR A 55 2.76 -10.07 -23.16
CA TYR A 55 3.35 -11.39 -22.95
C TYR A 55 3.22 -11.85 -21.49
N GLY A 56 3.45 -13.15 -21.26
CA GLY A 56 3.25 -13.80 -19.97
C GLY A 56 2.17 -14.87 -20.02
N TYR A 57 1.90 -15.50 -18.88
CA TYR A 57 0.95 -16.60 -18.78
C TYR A 57 -0.35 -16.16 -18.09
N LEU A 58 -1.48 -16.38 -18.75
CA LEU A 58 -2.80 -16.18 -18.15
C LEU A 58 -3.36 -17.53 -17.70
N THR A 59 -3.95 -17.57 -16.51
CA THR A 59 -4.72 -18.74 -16.09
C THR A 59 -6.02 -18.84 -16.88
N TRP A 60 -6.62 -20.04 -16.91
CA TRP A 60 -7.87 -20.31 -17.64
C TRP A 60 -9.01 -19.34 -17.28
N GLU A 61 -9.07 -18.87 -16.02
CA GLU A 61 -10.08 -17.92 -15.55
C GLU A 61 -9.99 -16.55 -16.26
N TRP A 62 -8.76 -16.11 -16.57
CA TRP A 62 -8.53 -14.84 -17.27
C TRP A 62 -8.71 -14.97 -18.78
N GLN A 63 -8.52 -16.18 -19.33
CA GLN A 63 -8.84 -16.48 -20.71
C GLN A 63 -10.36 -16.43 -20.95
N GLU A 64 -11.12 -17.01 -20.04
CA GLU A 64 -12.59 -16.99 -20.04
C GLU A 64 -13.20 -15.68 -19.52
N LYS A 65 -12.36 -14.74 -19.05
CA LYS A 65 -12.76 -13.40 -18.57
C LYS A 65 -13.85 -13.40 -17.49
N ILE A 66 -13.86 -14.41 -16.63
CA ILE A 66 -14.89 -14.57 -15.59
C ILE A 66 -14.68 -13.67 -14.38
N ARG A 67 -13.46 -13.15 -14.19
CA ARG A 67 -13.09 -12.30 -13.04
C ARG A 67 -13.11 -10.81 -13.40
N SER A 68 -13.36 -9.98 -12.40
CA SER A 68 -13.28 -8.53 -12.53
C SER A 68 -11.83 -8.08 -12.76
N TYR A 69 -11.62 -7.28 -13.79
CA TYR A 69 -10.31 -6.67 -14.10
C TYR A 69 -9.99 -5.46 -13.24
N ALA A 70 -10.86 -5.04 -12.32
CA ALA A 70 -10.65 -3.84 -11.50
C ALA A 70 -9.34 -3.88 -10.72
N HIS A 71 -9.03 -5.02 -10.08
CA HIS A 71 -7.80 -5.17 -9.32
C HIS A 71 -6.54 -5.19 -10.23
N PRO A 72 -6.43 -6.07 -11.25
CA PRO A 72 -5.29 -6.05 -12.18
C PRO A 72 -5.09 -4.73 -12.90
N LEU A 73 -6.16 -4.00 -13.25
CA LEU A 73 -6.05 -2.71 -13.94
C LEU A 73 -5.34 -1.66 -13.10
N SER A 74 -5.52 -1.68 -11.78
CA SER A 74 -4.82 -0.74 -10.89
C SER A 74 -3.30 -0.95 -10.93
N ILE A 75 -2.84 -2.21 -11.01
CA ILE A 75 -1.42 -2.57 -11.12
C ILE A 75 -0.92 -2.30 -12.54
N ALA A 76 -1.73 -2.61 -13.55
CA ALA A 76 -1.43 -2.37 -14.96
C ALA A 76 -1.19 -0.89 -15.24
N PHE A 77 -1.95 0.00 -14.59
CA PHE A 77 -1.70 1.43 -14.66
C PHE A 77 -0.27 1.79 -14.22
N VAL A 78 0.21 1.21 -13.12
CA VAL A 78 1.57 1.46 -12.62
C VAL A 78 2.62 0.94 -13.60
N TYR A 79 2.43 -0.26 -14.16
CA TYR A 79 3.32 -0.80 -15.19
C TYR A 79 3.30 0.02 -16.49
N LYS A 80 2.16 0.58 -16.86
CA LYS A 80 2.06 1.46 -18.04
C LYS A 80 2.91 2.72 -17.88
N LEU A 81 2.92 3.30 -16.67
CA LEU A 81 3.79 4.45 -16.36
C LEU A 81 5.28 4.08 -16.51
N VAL A 82 5.69 2.91 -16.02
CA VAL A 82 7.06 2.41 -16.17
C VAL A 82 7.43 2.21 -17.64
N GLN A 83 6.54 1.59 -18.41
CA GLN A 83 6.74 1.37 -19.85
C GLN A 83 6.89 2.69 -20.61
N ILE A 84 6.11 3.72 -20.27
CA ILE A 84 6.22 5.07 -20.87
C ILE A 84 7.56 5.72 -20.50
N LEU A 85 8.02 5.55 -19.26
CA LEU A 85 9.29 6.06 -18.78
C LEU A 85 10.51 5.26 -19.26
N ARG A 86 10.29 4.14 -19.99
CA ARG A 86 11.35 3.23 -20.48
C ARG A 86 12.28 2.73 -19.37
N LEU A 87 11.73 2.58 -18.17
CA LEU A 87 12.42 2.06 -16.99
C LEU A 87 12.23 0.54 -16.92
N ASP A 88 12.67 -0.16 -17.97
CA ASP A 88 12.45 -1.61 -18.17
C ASP A 88 13.39 -2.48 -17.32
N ASN A 89 13.53 -2.15 -16.04
CA ASN A 89 14.31 -2.93 -15.07
C ASN A 89 13.42 -3.98 -14.40
N THR A 90 13.81 -5.26 -14.45
CA THR A 90 13.07 -6.38 -13.84
C THR A 90 12.87 -6.19 -12.33
N ASP A 91 13.91 -5.74 -11.62
CA ASP A 91 13.83 -5.49 -10.17
C ASP A 91 12.82 -4.40 -9.82
N LEU A 92 12.68 -3.41 -10.71
CA LEU A 92 11.72 -2.34 -10.55
C LEU A 92 10.31 -2.88 -10.75
N LEU A 93 10.06 -3.69 -11.78
CA LEU A 93 8.74 -4.29 -12.04
C LEU A 93 8.27 -5.20 -10.89
N VAL A 94 9.16 -5.98 -10.28
CA VAL A 94 8.81 -6.86 -9.15
C VAL A 94 8.54 -6.05 -7.87
N SER A 95 9.27 -4.97 -7.64
CA SER A 95 9.13 -4.17 -6.41
C SER A 95 8.03 -3.12 -6.47
N LEU A 96 7.65 -2.66 -7.66
CA LEU A 96 6.69 -1.58 -7.86
C LEU A 96 5.30 -1.84 -7.26
N PRO A 97 4.66 -3.00 -7.50
CA PRO A 97 3.32 -3.29 -6.98
C PRO A 97 3.32 -3.21 -5.46
N ARG A 98 4.39 -3.66 -4.81
CA ARG A 98 4.57 -3.62 -3.37
C ARG A 98 4.63 -2.19 -2.84
N TYR A 99 5.43 -1.32 -3.46
CA TYR A 99 5.49 0.09 -3.07
C TYR A 99 4.18 0.83 -3.33
N PHE A 100 3.48 0.47 -4.42
CA PHE A 100 2.16 1.00 -4.72
C PHE A 100 1.12 0.60 -3.66
N GLN A 101 1.00 -0.69 -3.35
CA GLN A 101 0.13 -1.20 -2.29
C GLN A 101 0.47 -0.62 -0.92
N SER A 102 1.77 -0.50 -0.61
CA SER A 102 2.27 0.13 0.62
C SER A 102 1.82 1.59 0.74
N SER A 103 1.82 2.34 -0.36
CA SER A 103 1.36 3.73 -0.42
C SER A 103 -0.15 3.86 -0.21
N LEU A 104 -0.95 2.97 -0.81
CA LEU A 104 -2.39 2.92 -0.57
C LEU A 104 -2.70 2.63 0.91
N THR A 105 -1.96 1.70 1.50
CA THR A 105 -2.14 1.33 2.91
C THR A 105 -1.71 2.46 3.85
N ALA A 106 -0.72 3.28 3.48
CA ALA A 106 -0.38 4.51 4.21
C ALA A 106 -1.54 5.54 4.17
N GLY A 107 -2.27 5.63 3.04
CA GLY A 107 -3.50 6.40 2.95
C GLY A 107 -4.58 5.90 3.92
N ALA A 108 -4.77 4.58 4.01
CA ALA A 108 -5.70 3.98 4.97
C ALA A 108 -5.28 4.22 6.43
N ASP A 109 -3.99 4.20 6.76
CA ASP A 109 -3.50 4.55 8.09
C ASP A 109 -3.80 6.01 8.44
N TYR A 110 -3.62 6.92 7.48
CA TYR A 110 -3.97 8.32 7.68
C TYR A 110 -5.48 8.53 7.84
N ALA A 111 -6.30 7.81 7.07
CA ALA A 111 -7.75 7.81 7.26
C ALA A 111 -8.13 7.30 8.66
N THR A 112 -7.46 6.25 9.13
CA THR A 112 -7.63 5.71 10.49
C THR A 112 -7.26 6.76 11.54
N TYR A 113 -6.13 7.47 11.37
CA TYR A 113 -5.74 8.59 12.24
C TYR A 113 -6.82 9.68 12.28
N SER A 114 -7.33 10.08 11.12
CA SER A 114 -8.33 11.13 10.98
C SER A 114 -9.66 10.74 11.65
N LEU A 115 -10.07 9.48 11.50
CA LEU A 115 -11.25 8.94 12.17
C LEU A 115 -11.06 8.84 13.68
N ALA A 116 -9.93 8.31 14.15
CA ALA A 116 -9.62 8.21 15.58
C ALA A 116 -9.61 9.60 16.25
N LYS A 117 -9.06 10.62 15.58
CA LYS A 117 -9.07 12.00 16.05
C LYS A 117 -10.51 12.54 16.20
N LYS A 118 -11.41 12.19 15.27
CA LYS A 118 -12.82 12.64 15.29
C LYS A 118 -13.67 11.92 16.33
N VAL A 119 -13.44 10.62 16.54
CA VAL A 119 -14.31 9.77 17.37
C VAL A 119 -13.88 9.75 18.84
N ILE A 120 -12.57 9.63 19.11
CA ILE A 120 -12.06 9.36 20.46
C ILE A 120 -11.43 10.61 21.08
N GLY A 121 -10.73 11.41 20.27
CA GLY A 121 -10.01 12.59 20.72
C GLY A 121 -8.55 12.60 20.29
N LYS A 122 -7.90 13.76 20.43
CA LYS A 122 -6.54 14.01 19.91
C LYS A 122 -5.47 13.18 20.61
N ASP A 123 -5.67 12.89 21.89
CA ASP A 123 -4.64 12.26 22.74
C ASP A 123 -4.43 10.77 22.42
N ILE A 124 -5.48 10.09 21.94
CA ILE A 124 -5.46 8.63 21.68
C ILE A 124 -5.21 8.33 20.20
N ALA A 125 -5.45 9.27 19.29
CA ALA A 125 -5.31 9.05 17.85
C ALA A 125 -3.88 8.69 17.40
N LEU A 126 -2.86 9.32 17.97
CA LEU A 126 -1.45 9.04 17.61
C LEU A 126 -0.93 7.71 18.20
N PRO A 127 -1.19 7.38 19.49
CA PRO A 127 -0.86 6.07 20.05
C PRO A 127 -1.45 4.89 19.28
N ILE A 128 -2.72 4.98 18.83
CA ILE A 128 -3.38 3.89 18.07
C ILE A 128 -2.63 3.59 16.76
N VAL A 129 -2.28 4.63 16.01
CA VAL A 129 -1.58 4.45 14.72
C VAL A 129 -0.19 3.90 14.94
N ARG A 130 0.54 4.40 15.94
CA ARG A 130 1.86 3.87 16.32
C ARG A 130 1.77 2.42 16.73
N LEU A 131 0.80 2.05 17.57
CA LEU A 131 0.60 0.68 18.01
C LEU A 131 0.33 -0.25 16.82
N LYS A 132 -0.55 0.15 15.90
CA LYS A 132 -0.84 -0.58 14.67
C LYS A 132 0.43 -0.80 13.82
N GLN A 133 1.23 0.26 13.66
CA GLN A 133 2.48 0.23 12.89
C GLN A 133 3.53 -0.70 13.51
N VAL A 134 3.73 -0.60 14.82
CA VAL A 134 4.68 -1.43 15.58
C VAL A 134 4.25 -2.90 15.55
N PHE A 135 2.96 -3.18 15.77
CA PHE A 135 2.43 -4.55 15.71
C PHE A 135 2.67 -5.17 14.33
N LEU A 136 2.39 -4.44 13.25
CA LEU A 136 2.59 -4.93 11.89
C LEU A 136 4.07 -5.22 11.60
N PHE A 137 4.97 -4.33 12.04
CA PHE A 137 6.42 -4.53 11.90
C PHE A 137 6.90 -5.76 12.66
N LEU A 138 6.46 -5.95 13.91
CA LEU A 138 6.80 -7.13 14.70
C LEU A 138 6.24 -8.42 14.10
N SER A 139 5.01 -8.39 13.58
CA SER A 139 4.40 -9.55 12.90
C SER A 139 5.17 -9.95 11.66
N ASN A 140 5.60 -8.97 10.86
CA ASN A 140 6.41 -9.22 9.67
C ASN A 140 7.79 -9.78 10.05
N MET A 141 8.41 -9.29 11.13
CA MET A 141 9.68 -9.82 11.63
C MET A 141 9.57 -11.23 12.21
N ALA A 142 8.48 -11.55 12.91
CA ALA A 142 8.25 -12.86 13.51
C ALA A 142 8.10 -13.98 12.47
N LEU A 143 7.71 -13.66 11.24
CA LEU A 143 7.68 -14.60 10.11
C LEU A 143 9.08 -14.93 9.55
N PHE A 144 10.15 -14.25 10.00
CA PHE A 144 11.55 -14.52 9.60
C PHE A 144 12.34 -15.36 10.61
N LEU A 145 11.74 -15.83 11.71
CA LEU A 145 12.34 -16.73 12.71
C LEU A 145 11.56 -18.06 12.76
#